data_AF-A0A139IDQ0-F1
#
_entry.id   AF-A0A139IDQ0-F1
#
_cell.length_a   1.000
_cell.length_b   1.000
_cell.length_c   1.000
_cell.angle_alpha   90.00
_cell.angle_beta   90.00
_cell.angle_gamma   90.00
#
_symmetry.space_group_name_H-M   'P 1'
#
loop_
_entity.id
_entity.type
_entity.pdbx_description
1 polymer ?
#
loop_
_entity_poly.entity_id
_entity_poly.type
_entity_poly.pdbx_seq_one_letter_code
_entity_poly.pdbx_strand_id
1 'polypeptide(L)'
;MFCGFEKAPRIMRWFCKGRVVETDHPDFAMWLERMGKNEYASTRAIILLDVWKVQTSCGFAVPLLTYIHDPEKGTRGSVQERKTLENFAIKSIPYPIEMGQYRVKHNARSLDGLPGLRKAMKTKGENILVQQLFLKAKHTLRHWNSMLIGVLLALILAALLELLPTLRTRQMPWSTASLYASRRRE
;
A
#
# COMPACT_ATOMS: atom_id res chain seq x y z
N MET A 1 7.85 10.41 8.98
CA MET A 1 8.16 11.69 8.30
C MET A 1 8.17 12.77 9.35
N PHE A 2 9.23 13.57 9.40
CA PHE A 2 9.40 14.66 10.37
C PHE A 2 9.25 16.00 9.66
N CYS A 3 8.56 16.95 10.30
CA CYS A 3 8.27 18.27 9.74
C CYS A 3 8.64 19.35 10.75
N GLY A 4 9.39 20.36 10.31
CA GLY A 4 9.56 21.61 11.04
C GLY A 4 8.39 22.55 10.73
N PHE A 5 7.64 22.93 11.76
CA PHE A 5 6.48 23.83 11.64
C PHE A 5 6.80 25.30 11.94
N GLU A 6 8.06 25.60 12.24
CA GLU A 6 8.55 26.95 12.55
C GLU A 6 8.87 27.75 11.28
N LYS A 7 9.47 28.95 11.44
CA LYS A 7 9.75 29.89 10.35
C LYS A 7 10.49 29.28 9.15
N ALA A 8 11.46 28.38 9.38
CA ALA A 8 12.17 27.65 8.32
C ALA A 8 11.62 26.21 8.21
N PRO A 9 10.71 25.93 7.26
CA PRO A 9 10.12 24.60 7.17
C PRO A 9 11.14 23.63 6.58
N ARG A 10 11.24 22.44 7.18
CA ARG A 10 12.00 21.33 6.60
C ARG A 10 11.23 20.04 6.79
N ILE A 11 11.19 19.24 5.75
CA ILE A 11 10.67 17.88 5.82
C ILE A 11 11.84 16.91 5.72
N MET A 12 11.92 15.98 6.66
CA MET A 12 12.81 14.83 6.62
C MET A 12 12.00 13.54 6.52
N ARG A 13 12.21 12.79 5.44
CA ARG A 13 11.60 11.48 5.21
C ARG A 13 12.64 10.38 5.41
N TRP A 14 12.32 9.42 6.27
CA TRP A 14 13.05 8.18 6.41
C TRP A 14 12.32 7.09 5.64
N PHE A 15 13.04 6.44 4.75
CA PHE A 15 12.60 5.22 4.10
C PHE A 15 13.23 4.07 4.86
N CYS A 16 12.37 3.26 5.47
CA CYS A 16 12.80 2.23 6.39
C CYS A 16 11.91 1.00 6.33
N LYS A 17 12.45 -0.13 6.80
CA LYS A 17 11.66 -1.32 7.12
C LYS A 17 11.43 -1.32 8.63
N GLY A 18 10.16 -1.29 9.03
CA GLY A 18 9.77 -1.33 10.43
C GLY A 18 9.66 -2.76 10.96
N ARG A 19 10.10 -3.00 12.19
CA ARG A 19 9.80 -4.19 12.99
C ARG A 19 9.24 -3.77 14.34
N VAL A 20 8.21 -4.46 14.80
CA VAL A 20 7.63 -4.29 16.13
C VAL A 20 8.26 -5.31 17.06
N VAL A 21 8.71 -4.87 18.23
CA VAL A 21 9.17 -5.71 19.33
C VAL A 21 8.22 -5.47 20.48
N GLU A 22 7.33 -6.43 20.70
CA GLU A 22 6.34 -6.40 21.78
C GLU A 22 6.98 -6.71 23.14
N THR A 23 6.27 -6.42 24.22
CA THR A 23 6.77 -6.56 25.60
C THR A 23 7.12 -7.99 25.97
N ASP A 24 6.49 -8.97 25.35
CA ASP A 24 6.73 -10.41 25.53
C ASP A 24 7.87 -10.95 24.66
N HIS A 25 8.40 -10.15 23.73
CA HIS A 25 9.46 -10.57 22.83
C HIS A 25 10.80 -10.66 23.58
N PRO A 26 11.62 -11.72 23.38
CA PRO A 26 12.86 -11.93 24.13
C PRO A 26 13.86 -10.77 23.99
N ASP A 27 13.94 -10.16 22.81
CA ASP A 27 14.79 -8.99 22.57
C ASP A 27 14.35 -7.70 23.30
N PHE A 28 13.16 -7.63 23.90
CA PHE A 28 12.57 -6.39 24.38
C PHE A 28 13.45 -5.70 25.43
N ALA A 29 13.90 -6.45 26.44
CA ALA A 29 14.77 -5.93 27.50
C ALA A 29 16.09 -5.38 26.94
N MET A 30 16.71 -6.08 25.98
CA MET A 30 17.94 -5.63 25.32
C MET A 30 17.73 -4.30 24.59
N TRP A 31 16.63 -4.15 23.84
CA TRP A 31 16.36 -2.89 23.13
C TRP A 31 16.02 -1.74 24.07
N LEU A 32 15.32 -2.03 25.16
CA LEU A 32 14.99 -1.06 26.18
C LEU A 32 16.25 -0.49 26.87
N GLU A 33 17.19 -1.38 27.23
CA GLU A 33 18.50 -1.02 27.77
C GLU A 33 19.30 -0.18 26.78
N ARG A 34 19.35 -0.58 25.49
CA ARG A 34 20.04 0.18 24.43
C ARG A 34 19.49 1.60 24.24
N MET A 35 18.21 1.81 24.51
CA MET A 35 17.59 3.15 24.45
C MET A 35 17.84 3.98 25.72
N GLY A 36 18.44 3.40 26.77
CA GLY A 36 18.63 4.05 28.07
C GLY A 36 17.29 4.39 28.75
N LYS A 37 16.29 3.52 28.58
CA LYS A 37 14.94 3.70 29.13
C LYS A 37 14.65 2.61 30.16
N ASN A 38 13.79 2.94 31.11
CA ASN A 38 13.22 1.96 32.05
C ASN A 38 11.92 1.41 31.49
N GLU A 39 11.54 0.23 31.96
CA GLU A 39 10.24 -0.35 31.63
C GLU A 39 9.14 0.38 32.38
N TYR A 40 8.09 0.78 31.65
CA TYR A 40 6.90 1.39 32.21
C TYR A 40 5.72 0.46 31.96
N ALA A 41 4.79 0.36 32.90
CA ALA A 41 3.58 -0.45 32.76
C ALA A 41 2.72 -0.06 31.54
N SER A 42 2.88 1.16 31.01
CA SER A 42 2.18 1.65 29.83
C SER A 42 2.93 1.43 28.50
N THR A 43 4.14 0.87 28.53
CA THR A 43 4.89 0.58 27.30
C THR A 43 4.19 -0.53 26.52
N ARG A 44 3.88 -0.26 25.24
CA ARG A 44 3.17 -1.22 24.38
C ARG A 44 4.11 -2.05 23.51
N ALA A 45 5.07 -1.38 22.87
CA ALA A 45 6.03 -2.00 21.98
C ALA A 45 7.18 -1.04 21.69
N ILE A 46 8.30 -1.60 21.23
CA ILE A 46 9.42 -0.88 20.66
C ILE A 46 9.34 -1.00 19.13
N ILE A 47 9.37 0.13 18.43
CA ILE A 47 9.33 0.16 16.96
C ILE A 47 10.76 0.38 16.45
N LEU A 48 11.34 -0.67 15.88
CA LEU A 48 12.65 -0.62 15.25
C LEU A 48 12.48 -0.23 13.78
N LEU A 49 13.22 0.78 13.34
CA LEU A 49 13.20 1.25 11.96
C LEU A 49 14.59 1.07 11.35
N ASP A 50 14.72 0.15 10.41
CA ASP A 50 15.94 -0.02 9.61
C ASP A 50 15.92 0.97 8.44
N VAL A 51 16.62 2.10 8.60
CA VAL A 51 16.59 3.23 7.67
C VAL A 51 17.65 3.06 6.59
N TRP A 52 17.21 2.82 5.35
CA TRP A 52 18.10 2.65 4.19
C TRP A 52 18.25 3.92 3.34
N LYS A 53 17.35 4.89 3.49
CA LYS A 53 17.44 6.18 2.79
C LYS A 53 16.80 7.30 3.57
N VAL A 54 17.44 8.47 3.54
CA VAL A 54 16.91 9.72 4.07
C VAL A 54 16.78 10.73 2.93
N GLN A 55 15.66 11.43 2.90
CA GLN A 55 15.43 12.53 1.95
C GLN A 55 14.96 13.76 2.69
N THR A 56 15.58 14.89 2.39
CA THR A 56 15.17 16.21 2.87
C THR A 56 14.46 17.00 1.77
N SER A 57 13.55 17.89 2.16
CA SER A 57 12.94 18.84 1.23
C SER A 57 12.58 20.15 1.93
N CYS A 58 12.48 21.22 1.16
CA CYS A 58 12.34 22.59 1.64
C CYS A 58 10.99 22.88 2.32
N GLY A 59 10.02 21.97 2.27
CA GLY A 59 8.77 22.10 3.02
C GLY A 59 7.93 23.34 2.72
N PHE A 60 7.97 23.88 1.49
CA PHE A 60 7.27 25.13 1.14
C PHE A 60 5.76 25.10 1.36
N ALA A 61 5.16 23.90 1.38
CA ALA A 61 3.74 23.68 1.65
C ALA A 61 3.43 23.38 3.14
N VAL A 62 4.44 23.26 4.01
CA VAL A 62 4.23 22.96 5.43
C VAL A 62 3.68 24.21 6.09
N PRO A 63 2.54 24.13 6.81
CA PRO A 63 1.97 25.30 7.45
C PRO A 63 2.84 25.80 8.62
N LEU A 64 2.57 27.02 9.07
CA LEU A 64 3.09 27.55 10.32
C LEU A 64 2.21 27.06 11.46
N LEU A 65 2.82 26.47 12.49
CA LEU A 65 2.15 26.26 13.76
C LEU A 65 2.30 27.54 14.59
N THR A 66 1.19 28.23 14.81
CA THR A 66 1.10 29.42 15.67
C THR A 66 0.24 29.10 16.89
N TYR A 67 0.11 30.07 17.80
CA TYR A 67 -0.71 29.93 18.99
C TYR A 67 -1.78 31.01 19.01
N ILE A 68 -3.01 30.62 19.35
CA ILE A 68 -4.11 31.53 19.61
C ILE A 68 -4.41 31.45 21.11
N HIS A 69 -4.51 32.60 21.76
CA HIS A 69 -4.91 32.69 23.15
C HIS A 69 -6.42 32.87 23.23
N ASP A 70 -7.12 31.89 23.80
CA ASP A 70 -8.54 32.00 24.13
C ASP A 70 -8.67 32.31 25.65
N PRO A 71 -9.30 33.43 26.05
CA PRO A 71 -9.44 33.81 27.46
C PRO A 71 -10.11 32.73 28.34
N GLU A 72 -11.03 31.93 27.80
CA GLU A 72 -11.76 30.91 28.55
C GLU A 72 -11.12 29.52 28.47
N LYS A 73 -10.40 29.26 27.37
CA LYS A 73 -9.93 27.91 27.01
C LYS A 73 -8.40 27.77 26.96
N GLY A 74 -7.68 28.83 27.32
CA GLY A 74 -6.23 28.88 27.33
C GLY A 74 -5.60 28.98 25.93
N THR A 75 -4.28 28.82 25.87
CA THR A 75 -3.52 28.87 24.61
C THR A 75 -3.70 27.58 23.81
N ARG A 76 -4.07 27.70 22.54
CA ARG A 76 -4.26 26.58 21.60
C ARG A 76 -3.39 26.74 20.38
N GLY A 77 -2.90 25.62 19.84
CA GLY A 77 -2.20 25.61 18.56
C GLY A 77 -3.15 25.96 17.41
N SER A 78 -2.72 26.83 16.51
CA SER A 78 -3.39 27.21 15.28
C SER A 78 -2.48 26.96 14.09
N VAL A 79 -3.07 26.61 12.96
CA VAL A 79 -2.34 26.28 11.73
C VAL A 79 -2.58 27.41 10.74
N GLN A 80 -1.52 28.12 10.36
CA GLN A 80 -1.57 29.19 9.39
C GLN A 80 -0.90 28.79 8.08
N GLU A 81 -1.51 29.16 6.96
CA GLU A 81 -0.96 28.91 5.63
C GLU A 81 0.25 29.83 5.35
N ARG A 82 1.19 29.32 4.54
CA ARG A 82 2.34 30.10 4.05
C ARG A 82 2.19 30.41 2.58
N LYS A 83 2.52 31.64 2.21
CA LYS A 83 2.62 32.06 0.79
C LYS A 83 3.89 31.55 0.08
N THR A 84 4.74 30.77 0.74
CA THR A 84 6.04 30.33 0.18
C THR A 84 5.87 29.48 -1.07
N LEU A 85 4.91 28.54 -1.07
CA LEU A 85 4.62 27.70 -2.23
C LEU A 85 4.06 28.52 -3.39
N GLU A 86 3.11 29.41 -3.12
CA GLU A 86 2.52 30.30 -4.12
C GLU A 86 3.58 31.22 -4.75
N ASN A 87 4.42 31.84 -3.92
CA ASN A 87 5.51 32.69 -4.39
C ASN A 87 6.52 31.91 -5.25
N PHE A 88 6.81 30.65 -4.91
CA PHE A 88 7.64 29.78 -5.73
C PHE A 88 6.96 29.47 -7.07
N ALA A 89 5.66 29.18 -7.07
CA ALA A 89 4.90 28.91 -8.28
C ALA A 89 4.91 30.12 -9.22
N ILE A 90 4.64 31.32 -8.71
CA ILE A 90 4.67 32.57 -9.49
C ILE A 90 6.06 32.81 -10.09
N LYS A 91 7.13 32.64 -9.29
CA LYS A 91 8.51 32.80 -9.76
C LYS A 91 8.93 31.77 -10.81
N SER A 92 8.26 30.62 -10.85
CA SER A 92 8.56 29.54 -11.80
C SER A 92 7.90 29.70 -13.17
N ILE A 93 6.90 30.58 -13.30
CA ILE A 93 6.18 30.84 -14.56
C ILE A 93 7.12 31.16 -15.73
N PRO A 94 8.12 32.06 -15.61
CA PRO A 94 9.00 32.39 -16.73
C PRO A 94 10.00 31.29 -17.12
N TYR A 95 10.10 30.19 -16.37
CA TYR A 95 11.10 29.13 -16.56
C TYR A 95 10.47 27.76 -16.87
N PRO A 96 9.67 27.62 -17.96
CA PRO A 96 8.93 26.41 -18.24
C PRO A 96 9.81 25.21 -18.60
N ILE A 97 10.99 25.45 -19.17
CA ILE A 97 11.92 24.41 -19.61
C ILE A 97 12.60 23.79 -18.38
N GLU A 98 13.11 24.62 -17.48
CA GLU A 98 13.76 24.25 -16.23
C GLU A 98 12.77 23.50 -15.33
N MET A 99 11.53 23.97 -15.23
CA MET A 99 10.46 23.26 -14.51
C MET A 99 10.07 21.94 -15.19
N GLY A 100 10.20 21.85 -16.51
CA GLY A 100 10.12 20.60 -17.26
C GLY A 100 11.18 19.60 -16.81
N GLN A 101 12.45 20.01 -16.86
CA GLN A 101 13.59 19.19 -16.45
C GLN A 101 13.55 18.79 -14.98
N TYR A 102 13.14 19.71 -14.10
CA TYR A 102 12.92 19.42 -12.67
C TYR A 102 11.90 18.30 -12.48
N ARG A 103 10.76 18.35 -13.19
CA ARG A 103 9.75 17.27 -13.16
C ARG A 103 10.27 15.97 -13.74
N VAL A 104 11.09 16.01 -14.79
CA VAL A 104 11.75 14.79 -15.32
C VAL A 104 12.63 14.16 -14.23
N LYS A 105 13.47 14.96 -13.59
CA LYS A 105 14.41 14.50 -12.56
C LYS A 105 13.71 13.89 -11.34
N HIS A 106 12.63 14.50 -10.88
CA HIS A 106 11.99 14.13 -9.60
C HIS A 106 10.72 13.29 -9.74
N ASN A 107 10.00 13.36 -10.88
CA ASN A 107 8.67 12.78 -11.02
C ASN A 107 8.57 11.75 -12.15
N ALA A 108 9.63 11.45 -12.91
CA ALA A 108 9.57 10.44 -13.96
C ALA A 108 9.45 9.01 -13.40
N ARG A 109 10.07 8.74 -12.24
CA ARG A 109 10.07 7.43 -11.58
C ARG A 109 9.90 7.57 -10.07
N SER A 110 9.22 6.61 -9.45
CA SER A 110 9.19 6.45 -8.00
C SER A 110 10.51 5.87 -7.50
N LEU A 111 10.70 5.90 -6.18
CA LEU A 111 11.85 5.30 -5.52
C LEU A 111 11.94 3.78 -5.73
N ASP A 112 10.79 3.13 -5.91
CA ASP A 112 10.69 1.68 -6.15
C ASP A 112 10.83 1.32 -7.65
N GLY A 113 11.17 2.29 -8.50
CA GLY A 113 11.36 2.11 -9.95
C GLY A 113 10.06 2.09 -10.76
N LEU A 114 8.91 2.33 -10.13
CA LEU A 114 7.63 2.45 -10.84
C LEU A 114 7.61 3.76 -11.63
N PRO A 115 6.94 3.83 -12.80
CA PRO A 115 6.77 5.06 -13.52
C PRO A 115 5.89 6.04 -12.76
N GLY A 116 6.29 7.31 -12.83
CA GLY A 116 5.58 8.42 -12.22
C GLY A 116 4.74 9.18 -13.24
N LEU A 117 4.97 10.48 -13.33
CA LEU A 117 4.16 11.40 -14.11
C LEU A 117 4.35 11.18 -15.62
N ARG A 118 3.24 10.94 -16.35
CA ARG A 118 3.27 10.70 -17.82
C ARG A 118 3.95 11.82 -18.60
N LYS A 119 3.69 13.08 -18.23
CA LYS A 119 4.33 14.24 -18.89
C LYS A 119 5.85 14.22 -18.71
N ALA A 120 6.32 13.93 -17.50
CA ALA A 120 7.75 13.82 -17.20
C ALA A 120 8.41 12.67 -17.98
N MET A 121 7.76 11.52 -18.08
CA MET A 121 8.27 10.40 -18.88
C MET A 121 8.33 10.70 -20.38
N LYS A 122 7.29 11.35 -20.94
CA LYS A 122 7.30 11.81 -22.34
C LYS A 122 8.44 12.79 -22.60
N THR A 123 8.63 13.77 -21.72
CA THR A 123 9.72 14.74 -21.82
C THR A 123 11.10 14.09 -21.70
N LYS A 124 11.21 12.97 -20.97
CA LYS A 124 12.43 12.15 -20.90
C LYS A 124 12.67 11.29 -22.16
N GLY A 125 11.68 11.15 -23.05
CA GLY A 125 11.75 10.28 -24.23
C GLY A 125 11.35 8.82 -23.98
N GLU A 126 10.71 8.51 -22.84
CA GLU A 126 10.26 7.15 -22.54
C GLU A 126 8.92 6.83 -23.24
N ASN A 127 8.81 5.64 -23.85
CA ASN A 127 7.54 5.15 -24.38
C ASN A 127 6.65 4.62 -23.24
N ILE A 128 5.57 5.35 -22.93
CA ILE A 128 4.66 5.02 -21.83
C ILE A 128 4.04 3.63 -21.97
N LEU A 129 3.67 3.22 -23.19
CA LEU A 129 2.99 1.95 -23.43
C LEU A 129 3.90 0.77 -23.07
N VAL A 130 5.16 0.84 -23.51
CA VAL A 130 6.19 -0.16 -23.17
C VAL A 130 6.39 -0.25 -21.66
N GLN A 131 6.48 0.90 -20.98
CA GLN A 131 6.66 0.94 -19.53
C GLN A 131 5.46 0.34 -18.79
N GLN A 132 4.24 0.64 -19.22
CA GLN A 132 3.03 0.07 -18.61
C GLN A 132 2.92 -1.43 -18.85
N LEU A 133 3.21 -1.90 -20.07
CA LEU A 133 3.23 -3.32 -20.40
C LEU A 133 4.23 -4.09 -19.55
N PHE A 134 5.46 -3.59 -19.46
CA PHE A 134 6.52 -4.21 -18.67
C PHE A 134 6.15 -4.33 -17.19
N LEU A 135 5.52 -3.30 -16.61
CA LEU A 135 5.07 -3.36 -15.22
C LEU A 135 3.91 -4.29 -15.02
N LYS A 136 2.95 -4.30 -15.94
CA LYS A 136 1.81 -5.21 -15.86
C LYS A 136 2.33 -6.65 -15.87
N ALA A 137 3.27 -6.96 -16.76
CA ALA A 137 3.97 -8.24 -16.78
C ALA A 137 4.69 -8.52 -15.45
N LYS A 138 5.54 -7.60 -14.97
CA LYS A 138 6.29 -7.75 -13.71
C LYS A 138 5.38 -7.95 -12.49
N HIS A 139 4.27 -7.21 -12.43
CA HIS A 139 3.30 -7.30 -11.35
C HIS A 139 2.58 -8.64 -11.39
N THR A 140 2.11 -9.08 -12.56
CA THR A 140 1.47 -10.39 -12.74
C THR A 140 2.40 -11.53 -12.34
N LEU A 141 3.67 -11.47 -12.77
CA LEU A 141 4.68 -12.49 -12.44
C LEU A 141 5.01 -12.55 -10.94
N ARG A 142 4.95 -11.41 -10.23
CA ARG A 142 5.23 -11.37 -8.78
C ARG A 142 4.15 -12.02 -7.93
N HIS A 143 2.91 -12.10 -8.43
CA HIS A 143 1.77 -12.72 -7.73
C HIS A 143 1.53 -14.18 -8.13
N TRP A 144 2.59 -14.89 -8.56
CA TRP A 144 2.50 -16.29 -8.99
C TRP A 144 1.83 -17.20 -7.94
N ASN A 145 2.06 -16.94 -6.64
CA ASN A 145 1.43 -17.70 -5.56
C ASN A 145 -0.10 -17.67 -5.62
N SER A 146 -0.71 -16.53 -5.95
CA SER A 146 -2.17 -16.43 -6.08
C SER A 146 -2.70 -17.19 -7.29
N MET A 147 -1.94 -17.24 -8.39
CA MET A 147 -2.27 -18.05 -9.56
C MET A 147 -2.19 -19.54 -9.22
N LEU A 148 -1.14 -19.98 -8.52
CA LEU A 148 -1.01 -21.36 -8.04
C LEU A 148 -2.16 -21.76 -7.11
N ILE A 149 -2.52 -20.91 -6.14
CA ILE A 149 -3.65 -21.16 -5.24
C ILE A 149 -4.95 -21.32 -6.03
N GLY A 150 -5.18 -20.45 -7.04
CA GLY A 150 -6.35 -20.55 -7.92
C GLY A 150 -6.39 -21.87 -8.72
N VAL A 151 -5.26 -22.29 -9.27
CA VAL A 151 -5.16 -23.57 -10.00
C VAL A 151 -5.39 -24.75 -9.06
N LEU A 152 -4.78 -24.75 -7.87
CA LEU A 152 -4.98 -25.81 -6.87
C LEU A 152 -6.45 -25.90 -6.44
N LEU A 153 -7.10 -24.77 -6.15
CA LEU A 153 -8.53 -24.75 -5.80
C LEU A 153 -9.41 -25.29 -6.94
N ALA A 154 -9.09 -24.94 -8.19
CA ALA A 154 -9.81 -25.47 -9.35
C ALA A 154 -9.66 -26.99 -9.50
N LEU A 155 -8.44 -27.51 -9.30
CA LEU A 155 -8.18 -28.96 -9.33
C LEU A 155 -8.88 -29.70 -8.19
N ILE A 156 -8.87 -29.14 -6.97
CA ILE A 156 -9.59 -29.70 -5.82
C ILE A 156 -11.10 -29.73 -6.09
N LEU A 157 -11.66 -28.65 -6.64
CA LEU A 157 -13.08 -28.59 -7.01
C LEU A 157 -13.43 -29.63 -8.08
N ALA A 158 -12.58 -29.78 -9.11
CA ALA A 158 -12.77 -30.77 -10.16
C ALA A 158 -12.77 -32.20 -9.58
N ALA A 159 -11.79 -32.54 -8.73
CA ALA A 159 -11.73 -33.84 -8.07
C ALA A 159 -12.94 -34.09 -7.17
N LEU A 160 -13.41 -33.09 -6.42
CA LEU A 160 -14.63 -33.20 -5.62
C LEU A 160 -15.87 -33.46 -6.49
N LEU A 161 -16.00 -32.76 -7.62
CA LEU A 161 -17.08 -32.97 -8.58
C LEU A 161 -17.02 -34.36 -9.23
N GLU A 162 -15.83 -34.93 -9.43
CA GLU A 162 -15.63 -36.31 -9.92
C GLU A 162 -15.84 -37.38 -8.84
N LEU A 163 -15.77 -37.03 -7.56
CA LEU A 163 -16.09 -37.93 -6.45
C LEU A 163 -17.60 -37.98 -6.14
N LEU A 164 -18.33 -36.89 -6.38
CA LEU A 164 -19.80 -36.82 -6.23
C LEU A 164 -20.66 -37.78 -7.10
N PRO A 165 -20.24 -38.31 -8.27
CA PRO A 165 -21.01 -39.31 -9.03
C PRO A 165 -21.20 -40.61 -8.25
N THR A 166 -20.30 -40.95 -7.31
CA THR A 166 -20.45 -42.15 -6.46
C THR A 166 -21.62 -42.04 -5.46
N LEU A 167 -22.09 -40.83 -5.15
CA LEU A 167 -23.29 -40.61 -4.33
C LEU A 167 -24.58 -40.51 -5.17
N ARG A 168 -24.48 -40.30 -6.49
CA ARG A 168 -25.64 -40.13 -7.39
C ARG A 168 -26.07 -41.42 -8.10
N THR A 169 -25.22 -42.44 -8.16
CA THR A 169 -25.52 -43.72 -8.83
C THR A 169 -26.14 -44.79 -7.92
N ARG A 170 -26.63 -44.44 -6.72
CA ARG A 170 -27.51 -45.33 -5.94
C ARG A 170 -28.92 -45.32 -6.54
N GLN A 171 -29.05 -46.06 -7.65
CA GLN A 171 -30.25 -46.67 -8.24
C GLN A 171 -31.61 -46.15 -7.72
N MET A 172 -32.30 -45.34 -8.53
CA MET A 172 -33.77 -45.40 -8.54
C MET A 172 -34.17 -46.48 -9.57
N PRO A 173 -34.70 -47.64 -9.14
CA PRO A 173 -35.27 -48.59 -10.09
C PRO A 173 -36.57 -47.99 -10.60
N TRP A 174 -36.59 -47.60 -11.87
CA TRP A 174 -37.83 -47.36 -12.59
C TRP A 174 -38.55 -48.71 -12.68
N SER A 175 -39.55 -48.91 -11.83
CA SER A 175 -40.49 -50.03 -11.88
C SER A 175 -41.35 -49.92 -13.16
N THR A 176 -40.77 -50.26 -14.31
CA THR A 176 -41.52 -50.62 -15.50
C THR A 176 -41.77 -52.12 -15.50
N ALA A 177 -42.77 -52.59 -14.75
CA ALA A 177 -43.32 -53.93 -14.94
C ALA A 177 -44.72 -54.07 -14.33
N SER A 178 -45.63 -54.61 -15.14
CA SER A 178 -46.89 -55.27 -14.76
C SER A 178 -48.15 -54.42 -14.53
N LEU A 179 -48.75 -53.95 -15.63
CA LEU A 179 -50.22 -53.90 -15.77
C LEU A 179 -50.63 -54.32 -17.21
N TYR A 180 -50.28 -55.55 -17.59
CA TYR A 180 -50.82 -56.20 -18.79
C TYR A 180 -51.10 -57.68 -18.53
N ALA A 181 -51.88 -57.96 -17.49
CA ALA A 181 -52.45 -59.29 -17.26
C ALA A 181 -53.62 -59.19 -16.28
N SER A 182 -54.84 -58.97 -16.78
CA SER A 182 -56.07 -59.64 -16.35
C SER A 182 -57.33 -58.83 -16.70
N ARG A 183 -58.00 -59.22 -17.79
CA ARG A 183 -59.46 -59.56 -17.80
C ARG A 183 -59.93 -59.85 -19.22
N ARG A 184 -59.79 -61.11 -19.62
CA ARG A 184 -60.86 -61.87 -20.27
C ARG A 184 -61.64 -62.61 -19.17
N ARG A 185 -62.91 -62.88 -19.43
CA ARG A 185 -64.05 -63.23 -18.54
C ARG A 185 -64.90 -61.98 -18.29
N GLU A 186 -66.06 -61.78 -18.89
CA GLU A 186 -67.01 -62.65 -19.65
C GLU A 186 -67.65 -61.82 -20.77
#